data_AF-A0A9W9FHX2-F1
#
_entry.id   AF-A0A9W9FHX2-F1
#
_cell.length_a   1.000
_cell.length_b   1.000
_cell.length_c   1.000
_cell.angle_alpha   90.00
_cell.angle_beta   90.00
_cell.angle_gamma   90.00
#
_symmetry.space_group_name_H-M   'P 1'
#
loop_
_entity.id
_entity.type
_entity.pdbx_description
1 polymer ?
#
loop_
_entity_poly.entity_id
_entity_poly.type
_entity_poly.pdbx_seq_one_letter_code
_entity_poly.pdbx_strand_id
1 'polypeptide(L)'
;MATPNQTPRLIRLTIKLYKGETRQGGEGHDFARDYVVKAAKLHAKHGIYKYQQCYSPPAYRTFADDMNRRNNRGWVIDDHDVTIEFYFRSFAELNKVNSDPEFQALQASEEPFVNRVHTVVSLSWVESYVDEGKLVNIVDEKSTYPPYEELLDLSTALGTGGAWAGKEESA
;
A
#
# COMPACT_ATOMS: atom_id res chain seq x y z
N MET A 1 5.54 28.75 -0.55
CA MET A 1 4.38 29.10 0.30
C MET A 1 3.25 28.19 -0.12
N ALA A 2 2.75 27.32 0.77
CA ALA A 2 1.67 26.40 0.44
C ALA A 2 0.38 27.20 0.16
N THR A 3 -0.23 26.96 -0.99
CA THR A 3 -1.51 27.58 -1.35
C THR A 3 -2.60 26.99 -0.44
N PRO A 4 -3.44 27.79 0.23
CA PRO A 4 -4.30 27.33 1.34
C PRO A 4 -5.44 26.35 0.99
N ASN A 5 -5.42 25.72 -0.19
CA ASN A 5 -6.43 24.76 -0.66
C ASN A 5 -5.82 23.50 -1.34
N GLN A 6 -4.53 23.23 -1.18
CA GLN A 6 -3.92 22.05 -1.82
C GLN A 6 -4.24 20.75 -1.05
N THR A 7 -4.69 19.73 -1.77
CA THR A 7 -4.87 18.39 -1.20
C THR A 7 -3.50 17.80 -0.89
N PRO A 8 -3.25 17.35 0.36
CA PRO A 8 -1.94 16.80 0.72
C PRO A 8 -1.64 15.52 -0.06
N ARG A 9 -0.36 15.28 -0.36
CA ARG A 9 0.12 14.03 -0.96
C ARG A 9 -0.22 12.85 -0.06
N LEU A 10 -0.70 11.77 -0.65
CA LEU A 10 -0.85 10.48 0.01
C LEU A 10 0.06 9.49 -0.71
N ILE A 11 0.89 8.77 0.05
CA ILE A 11 1.80 7.76 -0.47
C ILE A 11 1.16 6.42 -0.28
N ARG A 12 1.27 5.53 -1.27
CA ARG A 12 0.84 4.15 -1.23
C ARG A 12 2.03 3.22 -1.44
N LEU A 13 2.30 2.39 -0.43
CA LEU A 13 3.16 1.23 -0.54
C LEU A 13 2.28 0.01 -0.79
N THR A 14 2.53 -0.69 -1.88
CA THR A 14 1.83 -1.91 -2.28
C THR A 14 2.80 -3.08 -2.23
N ILE A 15 2.41 -4.17 -1.58
CA ILE A 15 3.18 -5.41 -1.47
C ILE A 15 2.30 -6.56 -1.95
N LYS A 16 2.74 -7.30 -2.95
CA LYS A 16 2.02 -8.45 -3.49
C LYS A 16 2.75 -9.74 -3.11
N LEU A 17 1.99 -10.70 -2.60
CA LEU A 17 2.51 -11.95 -2.04
C LEU A 17 1.71 -13.14 -2.53
N TYR A 18 2.40 -14.27 -2.68
CA TYR A 18 1.74 -15.57 -2.71
C TYR A 18 1.46 -16.04 -1.28
N LYS A 19 0.41 -16.84 -1.11
CA LYS A 19 0.16 -17.52 0.17
C LYS A 19 1.21 -18.60 0.42
N GLY A 20 1.51 -18.85 1.70
CA GLY A 20 2.37 -19.95 2.11
C GLY A 20 1.82 -21.31 1.64
N GLU A 21 2.70 -22.23 1.28
CA GLU A 21 2.34 -23.55 0.74
C GLU A 21 1.49 -24.39 1.70
N THR A 22 1.66 -24.18 3.01
CA THR A 22 1.02 -25.00 4.05
C THR A 22 -0.44 -24.64 4.32
N ARG A 23 -0.96 -23.51 3.82
CA ARG A 23 -2.30 -22.99 4.17
C ARG A 23 -3.03 -22.29 3.03
N GLN A 24 -3.12 -22.96 1.88
CA GLN A 24 -3.79 -22.48 0.66
C GLN A 24 -5.34 -22.37 0.78
N GLY A 25 -5.95 -22.86 1.88
CA GLY A 25 -7.39 -22.89 2.11
C GLY A 25 -7.96 -21.82 3.06
N GLY A 26 -9.19 -22.03 3.54
CA GLY A 26 -9.91 -21.12 4.44
C GLY A 26 -9.16 -20.80 5.75
N GLU A 27 -8.44 -21.78 6.30
CA GLU A 27 -7.67 -21.63 7.54
C GLU A 27 -6.57 -20.55 7.44
N GLY A 28 -5.95 -20.39 6.27
CA GLY A 28 -4.97 -19.33 6.04
C GLY A 28 -5.60 -17.94 6.05
N HIS A 29 -6.84 -17.84 5.55
CA HIS A 29 -7.60 -16.60 5.54
C HIS A 29 -8.18 -16.27 6.93
N ASP A 30 -8.59 -17.27 7.71
CA ASP A 30 -9.05 -17.05 9.10
C ASP A 30 -7.91 -16.53 9.98
N PHE A 31 -6.72 -17.12 9.88
CA PHE A 31 -5.53 -16.55 10.51
C PHE A 31 -5.26 -15.12 10.03
N ALA A 32 -5.31 -14.88 8.72
CA ALA A 32 -5.04 -13.55 8.18
C ALA A 32 -6.01 -12.50 8.73
N ARG A 33 -7.28 -12.85 8.98
CA ARG A 33 -8.25 -11.96 9.63
C ARG A 33 -7.87 -11.64 11.08
N ASP A 34 -7.52 -12.64 11.87
CA ASP A 34 -7.09 -12.44 13.26
C ASP A 34 -5.80 -11.60 13.34
N TYR A 35 -4.88 -11.85 12.41
CA TYR A 35 -3.65 -11.09 12.24
C TYR A 35 -3.93 -9.62 11.90
N VAL A 36 -4.76 -9.37 10.87
CA VAL A 36 -5.09 -8.02 10.38
C VAL A 36 -5.75 -7.16 11.44
N VAL A 37 -6.59 -7.74 12.31
CA VAL A 37 -7.19 -7.00 13.43
C VAL A 37 -6.14 -6.43 14.38
N LYS A 38 -5.07 -7.18 14.66
CA LYS A 38 -3.96 -6.73 15.51
C LYS A 38 -3.09 -5.72 14.79
N ALA A 39 -2.71 -6.02 13.55
CA ALA A 39 -1.88 -5.15 12.72
C ALA A 39 -2.55 -3.78 12.48
N ALA A 40 -3.84 -3.76 12.16
CA ALA A 40 -4.59 -2.52 11.93
C ALA A 40 -4.59 -1.59 13.14
N LYS A 41 -4.67 -2.12 14.37
CA LYS A 41 -4.59 -1.32 15.60
C LYS A 41 -3.21 -0.65 15.74
N LEU A 42 -2.13 -1.39 15.44
CA LEU A 42 -0.77 -0.86 15.47
C LEU A 42 -0.54 0.18 14.36
N HIS A 43 -1.04 -0.07 13.15
CA HIS A 43 -0.99 0.89 12.06
C HIS A 43 -1.72 2.20 12.40
N ALA A 44 -2.94 2.10 12.94
CA ALA A 44 -3.72 3.26 13.36
C ALA A 44 -3.03 4.04 14.50
N LYS A 45 -2.48 3.33 15.51
CA LYS A 45 -1.70 3.92 16.62
C LYS A 45 -0.55 4.81 16.11
N HIS A 46 0.08 4.44 14.99
CA HIS A 46 1.24 5.14 14.44
C HIS A 46 0.91 6.11 13.29
N GLY A 47 -0.37 6.32 13.00
CA GLY A 47 -0.82 7.34 12.03
C GLY A 47 -0.86 6.88 10.57
N ILE A 48 -0.80 5.56 10.31
CA ILE A 48 -1.08 5.06 8.95
C ILE A 48 -2.51 5.47 8.56
N TYR A 49 -2.61 6.16 7.43
CA TYR A 49 -3.87 6.73 6.94
C TYR A 49 -4.87 5.65 6.50
N LYS A 50 -4.38 4.62 5.81
CA LYS A 50 -5.20 3.48 5.40
C LYS A 50 -4.35 2.22 5.32
N TYR A 51 -4.94 1.10 5.73
CA TYR A 51 -4.36 -0.23 5.61
C TYR A 51 -5.42 -1.17 5.03
N GLN A 52 -5.10 -1.90 3.97
CA GLN A 52 -6.03 -2.88 3.40
C GLN A 52 -5.32 -4.08 2.78
N GLN A 53 -6.07 -5.17 2.65
CA GLN A 53 -5.67 -6.35 1.92
C GLN A 53 -6.70 -6.65 0.83
N CYS A 54 -6.23 -6.82 -0.39
CA CYS A 54 -7.02 -7.19 -1.55
C CYS A 54 -6.68 -8.64 -1.91
N TYR A 55 -7.68 -9.51 -1.92
CA TYR A 55 -7.50 -10.93 -2.25
C TYR A 55 -7.88 -11.19 -3.70
N SER A 56 -6.99 -11.84 -4.43
CA SER A 56 -7.16 -12.19 -5.84
C SER A 56 -7.13 -13.71 -6.03
N PRO A 57 -8.09 -14.48 -5.48
CA PRO A 57 -8.09 -15.93 -5.65
C PRO A 57 -8.31 -16.30 -7.14
N PRO A 58 -8.02 -17.56 -7.53
CA PRO A 58 -8.07 -17.98 -8.93
C PRO A 58 -9.37 -17.62 -9.68
N ALA A 59 -10.52 -17.66 -9.00
CA ALA A 59 -11.81 -17.29 -9.60
C ALA A 59 -11.86 -15.82 -10.08
N TYR A 60 -11.29 -14.89 -9.30
CA TYR A 60 -11.27 -13.46 -9.64
C TYR A 60 -10.29 -13.18 -10.78
N ARG A 61 -9.13 -13.85 -10.76
CA ARG A 61 -8.13 -13.77 -11.83
C ARG A 61 -8.66 -14.33 -13.14
N THR A 62 -9.34 -15.48 -13.10
CA THR A 62 -9.99 -16.09 -14.27
C THR A 62 -11.02 -15.14 -14.87
N PHE A 63 -11.83 -14.50 -14.03
CA PHE A 63 -12.81 -13.52 -14.49
C PHE A 63 -12.15 -12.30 -15.15
N ALA A 64 -11.06 -11.78 -14.57
CA ALA A 64 -10.29 -10.68 -15.15
C ALA A 64 -9.64 -11.07 -16.49
N ASP A 65 -9.11 -12.29 -16.61
CA ASP A 65 -8.55 -12.82 -17.85
C ASP A 65 -9.62 -12.98 -18.95
N ASP A 66 -10.81 -13.47 -18.60
CA ASP A 66 -11.95 -13.51 -19.52
C ASP A 66 -12.30 -12.12 -20.06
N MET A 67 -12.34 -11.10 -19.17
CA MET A 67 -12.58 -9.72 -19.56
C MET A 67 -11.47 -9.18 -20.49
N ASN A 68 -10.22 -9.51 -20.20
CA ASN A 68 -9.05 -9.14 -21.00
C ASN A 68 -9.16 -9.71 -22.42
N ARG A 69 -9.42 -11.02 -22.53
CA ARG A 69 -9.56 -11.73 -23.81
C ARG A 69 -10.74 -11.24 -24.65
N ARG A 70 -11.92 -11.06 -24.04
CA ARG A 70 -13.13 -10.62 -24.76
C ARG A 70 -12.98 -9.29 -25.48
N ASN A 71 -12.09 -8.42 -24.99
CA ASN A 71 -11.91 -7.07 -25.51
C ASN A 71 -10.48 -6.82 -26.02
N ASN A 72 -9.68 -7.89 -26.21
CA ASN A 72 -8.29 -7.84 -26.68
C ASN A 72 -7.45 -6.73 -26.00
N ARG A 73 -7.49 -6.67 -24.66
CA ARG A 73 -6.94 -5.51 -23.94
C ARG A 73 -5.44 -5.58 -23.68
N GLY A 74 -4.79 -6.72 -23.95
CA GLY A 74 -3.34 -6.88 -23.78
C GLY A 74 -2.87 -6.83 -22.32
N TRP A 75 -3.75 -7.04 -21.35
CA TRP A 75 -3.38 -7.02 -19.93
C TRP A 75 -2.55 -8.25 -19.56
N VAL A 76 -1.61 -8.05 -18.63
CA VAL A 76 -0.99 -9.13 -17.87
C VAL A 76 -1.76 -9.28 -16.57
N ILE A 77 -2.31 -10.47 -16.32
CA ILE A 77 -3.07 -10.74 -15.10
C ILE A 77 -2.09 -11.07 -13.99
N ASP A 78 -2.10 -10.25 -12.94
CA ASP A 78 -1.33 -10.49 -11.73
C ASP A 78 -1.81 -11.79 -11.06
N ASP A 79 -0.86 -12.66 -10.72
CA ASP A 79 -1.12 -13.98 -10.19
C ASP A 79 -0.82 -14.13 -8.69
N HIS A 80 -0.48 -13.04 -8.00
CA HIS A 80 -0.33 -13.05 -6.54
C HIS A 80 -1.68 -13.27 -5.87
N ASP A 81 -1.66 -13.90 -4.70
CA ASP A 81 -2.88 -14.24 -3.96
C ASP A 81 -3.43 -13.07 -3.16
N VAL A 82 -2.54 -12.23 -2.65
CA VAL A 82 -2.87 -11.08 -1.81
C VAL A 82 -2.03 -9.87 -2.19
N THR A 83 -2.69 -8.71 -2.23
CA THR A 83 -2.06 -7.40 -2.31
C THR A 83 -2.33 -6.66 -1.00
N ILE A 84 -1.28 -6.24 -0.32
CA ILE A 84 -1.32 -5.46 0.91
C ILE A 84 -1.00 -4.02 0.55
N GLU A 85 -1.80 -3.07 1.02
CA GLU A 85 -1.59 -1.65 0.76
C GLU A 85 -1.55 -0.84 2.05
N PHE A 86 -0.50 -0.04 2.19
CA PHE A 86 -0.33 0.96 3.24
C PHE A 86 -0.40 2.34 2.62
N TYR A 87 -1.18 3.22 3.21
CA TYR A 87 -1.28 4.61 2.82
C TYR A 87 -0.82 5.49 3.96
N PHE A 88 0.08 6.43 3.70
CA PHE A 88 0.66 7.29 4.73
C PHE A 88 1.06 8.64 4.12
N ARG A 89 1.24 9.64 4.98
CA ARG A 89 1.61 11.00 4.57
C ARG A 89 3.11 11.21 4.63
N SER A 90 3.80 10.49 5.52
CA SER A 90 5.26 10.57 5.64
C SER A 90 5.90 9.21 5.93
N PHE A 91 7.15 9.04 5.48
CA PHE A 91 7.92 7.83 5.83
C PHE A 91 8.18 7.70 7.33
N ALA A 92 8.12 8.79 8.08
CA ALA A 92 8.21 8.76 9.53
C ALA A 92 7.07 7.94 10.17
N GLU A 93 5.85 8.00 9.63
CA GLU A 93 4.71 7.18 10.10
C GLU A 93 4.98 5.69 9.87
N LEU A 94 5.44 5.33 8.66
CA LEU A 94 5.80 3.96 8.33
C LEU A 94 6.96 3.43 9.21
N ASN A 95 7.97 4.26 9.46
CA ASN A 95 9.11 3.88 10.30
C ASN A 95 8.72 3.64 11.77
N LYS A 96 7.73 4.38 12.30
CA LYS A 96 7.21 4.16 13.66
C LYS A 96 6.57 2.78 13.80
N VAL A 97 5.81 2.34 12.78
CA VAL A 97 5.25 0.99 12.73
C VAL A 97 6.37 -0.05 12.69
N ASN A 98 7.33 0.09 11.77
CA ASN A 98 8.41 -0.89 11.60
C ASN A 98 9.32 -1.02 12.85
N SER A 99 9.41 0.06 13.64
CA SER A 99 10.18 0.08 14.89
C SER A 99 9.36 -0.31 16.12
N ASP A 100 8.05 -0.55 16.00
CA ASP A 100 7.21 -0.97 17.13
C ASP A 100 7.51 -2.44 17.47
N PRO A 101 7.98 -2.76 18.70
CA PRO A 101 8.30 -4.13 19.09
C PRO A 101 7.11 -5.09 19.02
N GLU A 102 5.90 -4.60 19.30
CA GLU A 102 4.67 -5.39 19.19
C GLU A 102 4.39 -5.74 17.73
N PHE A 103 4.68 -4.82 16.81
CA PHE A 103 4.56 -5.07 15.38
C PHE A 103 5.62 -6.05 14.88
N GLN A 104 6.87 -5.94 15.32
CA GLN A 104 7.94 -6.89 14.95
C GLN A 104 7.62 -8.31 15.42
N ALA A 105 7.14 -8.46 16.66
CA ALA A 105 6.70 -9.74 17.19
C ALA A 105 5.49 -10.30 16.42
N LEU A 106 4.53 -9.44 16.06
CA LEU A 106 3.39 -9.82 15.24
C LEU A 106 3.83 -10.27 13.84
N GLN A 107 4.67 -9.50 13.15
CA GLN A 107 5.18 -9.82 11.82
C GLN A 107 5.95 -11.15 11.77
N ALA A 108 6.66 -11.51 12.84
CA ALA A 108 7.32 -12.81 12.93
C ALA A 108 6.32 -13.99 12.85
N SER A 109 5.09 -13.80 13.30
CA SER A 109 4.04 -14.84 13.22
C SER A 109 3.49 -15.06 11.80
N GLU A 110 3.80 -14.19 10.83
CA GLU A 110 3.34 -14.32 9.45
C GLU A 110 4.09 -15.38 8.64
N GLU A 111 5.32 -15.74 9.04
CA GLU A 111 6.25 -16.57 8.25
C GLU A 111 5.61 -17.83 7.63
N PRO A 112 4.80 -18.64 8.34
CA PRO A 112 4.21 -19.84 7.74
C PRO A 112 3.03 -19.55 6.79
N PHE A 113 2.52 -18.32 6.73
CA PHE A 113 1.31 -17.94 5.99
C PHE A 113 1.59 -17.18 4.70
N VAL A 114 2.78 -16.59 4.57
CA VAL A 114 3.16 -15.81 3.38
C VAL A 114 4.37 -16.44 2.71
N ASN A 115 4.31 -16.58 1.39
CA ASN A 115 5.50 -16.87 0.61
C ASN A 115 6.10 -15.53 0.16
N ARG A 116 7.26 -15.20 0.72
CA ARG A 116 7.99 -13.97 0.39
C ARG A 116 8.85 -14.10 -0.87
N VAL A 117 9.00 -15.30 -1.43
CA VAL A 117 9.64 -15.49 -2.73
C VAL A 117 8.75 -14.86 -3.80
N HIS A 118 9.37 -14.16 -4.76
CA HIS A 118 8.67 -13.40 -5.81
C HIS A 118 7.77 -12.25 -5.30
N THR A 119 7.99 -11.75 -4.07
CA THR A 119 7.30 -10.54 -3.59
C THR A 119 7.50 -9.39 -4.58
N VAL A 120 6.39 -8.77 -5.01
CA VAL A 120 6.43 -7.55 -5.82
C VAL A 120 6.04 -6.35 -4.96
N VAL A 121 6.91 -5.34 -4.92
CA VAL A 121 6.70 -4.11 -4.15
C VAL A 121 6.64 -2.91 -5.09
N SER A 122 5.70 -2.00 -4.86
CA SER A 122 5.66 -0.71 -5.56
C SER A 122 5.33 0.43 -4.60
N LEU A 123 5.92 1.60 -4.87
CA LEU A 123 5.64 2.84 -4.17
C LEU A 123 5.04 3.86 -5.15
N SER A 124 3.96 4.52 -4.76
CA SER A 124 3.24 5.48 -5.60
C SER A 124 2.69 6.63 -4.76
N TRP A 125 2.36 7.77 -5.36
CA TRP A 125 1.43 8.71 -4.76
C TRP A 125 0.01 8.42 -5.25
N VAL A 126 -0.99 8.92 -4.52
CA VAL A 126 -2.41 8.68 -4.79
C VAL A 126 -3.12 10.00 -5.02
N GLU A 127 -3.81 10.07 -6.15
CA GLU A 127 -4.76 11.13 -6.46
C GLU A 127 -6.17 10.53 -6.57
N SER A 128 -7.07 10.95 -5.68
CA SER A 128 -8.46 10.52 -5.63
C SER A 128 -9.35 11.62 -6.20
N TYR A 129 -10.19 11.27 -7.16
CA TYR A 129 -11.15 12.19 -7.79
C TYR A 129 -12.61 11.80 -7.50
N VAL A 130 -12.83 10.55 -7.10
CA VAL A 130 -14.11 10.03 -6.60
C VAL A 130 -13.84 9.24 -5.34
N ASP A 131 -14.59 9.53 -4.27
CA ASP A 131 -14.56 8.77 -3.02
C ASP A 131 -15.98 8.60 -2.49
N GLU A 132 -16.34 7.37 -2.12
CA GLU A 132 -17.71 6.99 -1.71
C GLU A 132 -18.83 7.51 -2.64
N GLY A 133 -18.57 7.50 -3.96
CA GLY A 133 -19.51 7.98 -4.97
C GLY A 133 -19.64 9.51 -5.08
N LYS A 134 -18.78 10.28 -4.40
CA LYS A 134 -18.75 11.75 -4.43
C LYS A 134 -17.49 12.26 -5.12
N LEU A 135 -17.61 13.37 -5.84
CA LEU A 135 -16.46 14.09 -6.35
C LEU A 135 -15.64 14.68 -5.19
N VAL A 136 -14.33 14.47 -5.21
CA VAL A 136 -13.39 14.98 -4.21
C VAL A 136 -12.17 15.57 -4.92
N ASN A 137 -11.48 16.50 -4.27
CA ASN A 137 -10.23 17.12 -4.75
C ASN A 137 -10.35 17.81 -6.13
N ILE A 138 -11.55 18.33 -6.43
CA ILE A 138 -11.84 19.14 -7.61
C ILE A 138 -12.54 20.41 -7.15
N VAL A 139 -12.01 21.57 -7.53
CA VAL A 139 -12.61 22.89 -7.30
C VAL A 139 -12.52 23.67 -8.61
N ASP A 140 -13.62 24.27 -9.04
CA ASP A 140 -13.69 25.03 -10.31
C ASP A 140 -13.14 24.23 -11.51
N GLU A 141 -13.54 22.96 -11.61
CA GLU A 141 -13.11 21.99 -12.65
C GLU A 141 -11.60 21.71 -12.68
N LYS A 142 -10.87 22.06 -11.61
CA LYS A 142 -9.43 21.85 -11.49
C LYS A 142 -9.10 20.93 -10.33
N SER A 143 -8.11 20.06 -10.54
CA SER A 143 -7.51 19.25 -9.48
C SER A 143 -6.93 20.16 -8.39
N THR A 144 -7.16 19.78 -7.13
CA THR A 144 -6.59 20.46 -5.96
C THR A 144 -5.22 19.89 -5.56
N TYR A 145 -4.70 18.89 -6.29
CA TYR A 145 -3.37 18.33 -6.02
C TYR A 145 -2.24 19.29 -6.46
N PRO A 146 -1.06 19.21 -5.81
CA PRO A 146 0.11 19.96 -6.24
C PRO A 146 0.57 19.63 -7.66
N PRO A 147 1.36 20.52 -8.30
CA PRO A 147 1.99 20.22 -9.58
C PRO A 147 2.87 18.97 -9.54
N TYR A 148 3.02 18.32 -10.69
CA TYR A 148 3.80 17.09 -10.84
C TYR A 148 5.23 17.20 -10.28
N GLU A 149 5.93 18.30 -10.55
CA GLU A 149 7.30 18.53 -10.06
C GLU A 149 7.39 18.56 -8.53
N GLU A 150 6.37 19.10 -7.85
CA GLU A 150 6.31 19.07 -6.39
C GLU A 150 6.08 17.63 -5.93
N LEU A 151 5.17 16.88 -6.59
CA LEU A 151 4.85 15.48 -6.27
C LEU A 151 6.01 14.51 -6.49
N LEU A 152 6.91 14.81 -7.43
CA LEU A 152 8.16 14.07 -7.64
C LEU A 152 9.16 14.26 -6.51
N ASP A 153 9.20 15.43 -5.87
CA ASP A 153 10.13 15.70 -4.78
C ASP A 153 9.71 14.94 -3.51
N LEU A 154 10.36 13.79 -3.26
CA LEU A 154 10.13 12.95 -2.10
C LEU A 154 10.71 13.54 -0.80
N SER A 155 11.54 14.58 -0.84
CA SER A 155 12.10 15.19 0.38
C SER A 155 10.98 15.70 1.31
N THR A 156 9.92 16.24 0.72
CA THR A 156 8.69 16.70 1.40
C THR A 156 7.94 15.58 2.12
N ALA A 157 8.07 14.34 1.65
CA ALA A 157 7.46 13.14 2.21
C ALA A 157 8.38 12.40 3.21
N LEU A 158 9.70 12.52 3.05
CA LEU A 158 10.71 11.89 3.90
C LEU A 158 10.86 12.61 5.26
N GLY A 159 10.60 13.92 5.30
CA GLY A 159 10.84 14.77 6.47
C GLY A 159 12.34 15.00 6.73
N THR A 160 12.67 15.95 7.61
CA THR A 160 14.06 16.37 7.90
C THR A 160 14.91 15.36 8.70
N GLY A 161 14.42 14.12 8.90
CA GLY A 161 15.10 13.11 9.70
C GLY A 161 14.93 11.68 9.18
N GLY A 162 14.56 11.50 7.92
CA GLY A 162 14.40 10.18 7.33
C GLY A 162 15.75 9.46 7.20
N ALA A 163 15.92 8.34 7.90
CA ALA A 163 17.05 7.39 7.75
C ALA A 163 17.24 6.82 6.33
N TRP A 164 16.36 7.21 5.40
CA TRP A 164 16.35 6.85 3.98
C TRP A 164 17.00 7.91 3.09
N ALA A 165 17.24 9.13 3.60
CA ALA A 165 18.14 10.09 2.95
C ALA A 165 19.55 9.57 3.20
N GLY A 166 20.15 8.98 2.17
CA GLY A 166 21.33 8.13 2.28
C GLY A 166 22.46 8.74 3.10
N LYS A 167 23.20 7.86 3.79
CA LYS A 167 24.64 8.07 3.91
C LYS A 167 25.15 8.24 2.48
N GLU A 168 25.52 9.45 2.10
CA GLU A 168 26.45 9.64 0.99
C GLU A 168 27.67 8.75 1.29
N GLU A 169 27.86 7.73 0.46
CA GLU A 169 29.13 7.01 0.40
C GLU A 169 30.22 8.04 0.17
N SER A 170 30.98 8.29 1.23
CA SER A 170 32.19 9.08 1.20
C SER A 170 33.35 8.08 1.11
N ALA A 171 33.98 8.10 -0.08
CA ALA A 171 35.30 7.60 -0.45
C ALA A 171 35.52 6.08 -0.50
#